data_AF-A0A7J4SPZ3-F1
#
_entry.id   AF-A0A7J4SPZ3-F1
#
_cell.length_a   1.000
_cell.length_b   1.000
_cell.length_c   1.000
_cell.angle_alpha   90.00
_cell.angle_beta   90.00
_cell.angle_gamma   90.00
#
_symmetry.space_group_name_H-M   'P 1'
#
loop_
_entity.id
_entity.type
_entity.pdbx_description
1 polymer ?
#
loop_
_entity_poly.entity_id
_entity_poly.type
_entity_poly.pdbx_seq_one_letter_code
_entity_poly.pdbx_strand_id
1 'polypeptide(L)'
;DRTIYEFNNPDIESDEYRAASTADTQLIEMFFEDFSETRFSASVTGGSLDGHIALGDEHPTSLGDGPLDFVPETVRDKLWEPLGFSVMYQFLLLGCMAGALLGGSQGLARSLFGQMVPETRSAEFFGFFGFFGKVAALLGPAIYAFMTTMYDSRVGVASLCLLIIAGTFLMRMVDVDSGREDARAEDSRNRGIEDSS
;
A
#
# COMPACT_ATOMS: atom_id res chain seq x y z
N ASP A 1 -3.74 34.14 -33.46
CA ASP A 1 -3.32 32.92 -34.15
C ASP A 1 -2.13 32.28 -33.47
N ARG A 2 -2.37 31.18 -32.76
CA ARG A 2 -1.29 30.31 -32.26
C ARG A 2 -1.39 29.01 -33.08
N THR A 3 -0.36 28.78 -33.88
CA THR A 3 -0.25 27.62 -34.78
C THR A 3 0.37 26.45 -34.02
N ILE A 4 -0.26 25.28 -34.07
CA ILE A 4 0.32 24.02 -33.59
C ILE A 4 1.11 23.40 -34.76
N TYR A 5 2.37 23.03 -34.52
CA TYR A 5 3.23 22.37 -35.50
C TYR A 5 3.22 20.85 -35.28
N GLU A 6 2.97 20.09 -36.33
CA GLU A 6 3.01 18.63 -36.34
C GLU A 6 4.46 18.14 -36.44
N PHE A 7 4.99 17.53 -35.38
CA PHE A 7 6.36 17.00 -35.33
C PHE A 7 6.42 15.56 -35.83
N ASN A 8 6.13 15.29 -37.11
CA ASN A 8 6.57 14.03 -37.72
C ASN A 8 6.51 13.99 -39.26
N ASN A 9 7.38 14.75 -39.96
CA ASN A 9 7.78 14.33 -41.30
C ASN A 9 9.11 14.99 -41.73
N PRO A 10 10.23 14.25 -41.85
CA PRO A 10 11.53 14.83 -42.20
C PRO A 10 11.69 15.13 -43.71
N ASP A 11 10.73 14.75 -44.56
CA ASP A 11 10.89 14.76 -46.01
C ASP A 11 10.08 15.84 -46.77
N ILE A 12 9.53 16.84 -46.09
CA ILE A 12 8.72 17.89 -46.76
C ILE A 12 9.41 19.25 -46.67
N GLU A 13 9.86 19.73 -47.83
CA GLU A 13 10.33 21.10 -48.05
C GLU A 13 9.25 22.12 -47.67
N SER A 14 9.74 23.18 -47.03
CA SER A 14 9.06 24.40 -46.61
C SER A 14 7.98 24.89 -47.58
N ASP A 15 6.71 24.82 -47.17
CA ASP A 15 5.76 25.96 -47.20
C ASP A 15 4.29 25.59 -46.91
N GLU A 16 3.96 24.35 -46.54
CA GLU A 16 2.57 23.99 -46.21
C GLU A 16 2.44 23.30 -44.84
N TYR A 17 2.69 24.06 -43.77
CA TYR A 17 2.22 23.68 -42.44
C TYR A 17 0.70 23.86 -42.40
N ARG A 18 -0.04 22.77 -42.57
CA ARG A 18 -1.50 22.74 -42.44
C ARG A 18 -1.88 23.12 -41.01
N ALA A 19 -2.23 24.38 -40.82
CA ALA A 19 -2.87 24.85 -39.60
C ALA A 19 -4.23 24.15 -39.46
N ALA A 20 -4.34 23.20 -38.53
CA ALA A 20 -5.64 22.72 -38.07
C ALA A 20 -6.35 23.90 -37.37
N SER A 21 -7.30 24.49 -38.08
CA SER A 21 -8.15 25.58 -37.63
C SER A 21 -8.97 25.18 -36.39
N THR A 22 -9.18 26.13 -35.48
CA THR A 22 -10.02 26.11 -34.27
C THR A 22 -11.53 25.89 -34.53
N ALA A 23 -11.88 25.20 -35.61
CA ALA A 23 -13.24 25.18 -36.15
C ALA A 23 -14.16 24.10 -35.57
N ASP A 24 -13.68 23.24 -34.67
CA ASP A 24 -14.55 22.16 -34.18
C ASP A 24 -14.37 21.90 -32.69
N THR A 25 -14.95 22.79 -31.89
CA THR A 25 -15.25 22.57 -30.46
C THR A 25 -15.86 21.18 -30.24
N GLN A 26 -16.68 20.70 -31.18
CA GLN A 26 -17.30 19.38 -31.11
C GLN A 26 -16.27 18.25 -31.24
N LEU A 27 -15.25 18.36 -32.10
CA LEU A 27 -14.20 17.35 -32.20
C LEU A 27 -13.33 17.31 -30.94
N ILE A 28 -13.10 18.46 -30.31
CA ILE A 28 -12.35 18.54 -29.05
C ILE A 28 -13.16 17.92 -27.90
N GLU A 29 -14.47 18.18 -27.83
CA GLU A 29 -15.37 17.55 -26.86
C GLU A 29 -15.45 16.03 -27.08
N MET A 30 -15.59 15.57 -28.32
CA MET A 30 -15.56 14.14 -28.66
C MET A 30 -14.22 13.48 -28.31
N PHE A 31 -13.09 14.18 -28.54
CA PHE A 31 -11.77 13.72 -28.12
C PHE A 31 -11.68 13.57 -26.60
N PHE A 32 -12.32 14.47 -25.84
CA PHE A 32 -12.36 14.36 -24.39
C PHE A 32 -13.27 13.25 -23.87
N GLU A 33 -14.34 12.94 -24.59
CA GLU A 33 -15.22 11.82 -24.28
C GLU A 33 -14.49 10.47 -24.46
N ASP A 34 -13.70 10.34 -25.53
CA ASP A 34 -12.82 9.19 -25.79
C ASP A 34 -11.61 9.10 -24.82
N PHE A 35 -11.30 10.19 -24.11
CA PHE A 35 -10.21 10.26 -23.14
C PHE A 35 -10.57 9.68 -21.77
N SER A 36 -11.86 9.43 -21.51
CA SER A 36 -12.37 8.93 -20.23
C SER A 36 -11.71 7.62 -19.80
N GLU A 37 -11.45 6.68 -20.71
CA GLU A 37 -10.80 5.40 -20.36
C GLU A 37 -9.26 5.47 -20.34
N THR A 38 -8.64 6.65 -20.44
CA THR A 38 -7.18 6.75 -20.58
C THR A 38 -6.46 7.08 -19.26
N ARG A 39 -5.19 6.68 -19.16
CA ARG A 39 -4.30 7.08 -18.06
C ARG A 39 -3.73 8.50 -18.17
N PHE A 40 -4.14 9.26 -19.19
CA PHE A 40 -3.55 10.54 -19.56
C PHE A 40 -4.43 11.71 -19.10
N SER A 41 -3.80 12.88 -19.01
CA SER A 41 -4.49 14.14 -18.77
C SER A 41 -4.30 15.04 -19.99
N ALA A 42 -5.36 15.76 -20.35
CA ALA A 42 -5.34 16.70 -21.45
C ALA A 42 -6.01 18.00 -21.00
N SER A 43 -5.40 19.14 -21.34
CA SER A 43 -5.95 20.45 -21.04
C SER A 43 -5.96 21.33 -22.29
N VAL A 44 -7.04 22.07 -22.50
CA VAL A 44 -7.13 23.08 -23.55
C VAL A 44 -6.71 24.42 -22.99
N THR A 45 -5.82 25.10 -23.70
CA THR A 45 -5.46 26.49 -23.41
C THR A 45 -5.72 27.36 -24.62
N GLY A 46 -6.59 28.35 -24.46
CA GLY A 46 -7.11 29.26 -25.49
C GLY A 46 -8.38 28.77 -26.20
N GLY A 47 -9.09 29.70 -26.85
CA GLY A 47 -10.35 29.42 -27.56
C GLY A 47 -11.59 29.45 -26.67
N SER A 48 -12.70 28.84 -27.13
CA SER A 48 -13.97 28.77 -26.38
C SER A 48 -13.95 27.76 -25.24
N LEU A 49 -13.06 26.76 -25.28
CA LEU A 49 -12.86 25.76 -24.22
C LEU A 49 -11.61 26.05 -23.35
N ASP A 50 -11.13 27.29 -23.29
CA ASP A 50 -9.95 27.63 -22.48
C ASP A 50 -10.14 27.21 -21.01
N GLY A 51 -9.20 26.45 -20.47
CA GLY A 51 -9.25 25.93 -19.09
C GLY A 51 -10.02 24.62 -18.93
N HIS A 52 -10.56 24.03 -20.00
CA HIS A 52 -11.07 22.65 -19.93
C HIS A 52 -9.92 21.68 -19.68
N ILE A 53 -10.09 20.84 -18.67
CA ILE A 53 -9.17 19.77 -18.31
C ILE A 53 -9.97 18.47 -18.32
N ALA A 54 -9.55 17.52 -19.13
CA ALA A 54 -10.02 16.14 -19.07
C ALA A 54 -8.94 15.30 -18.38
N LEU A 55 -9.39 14.53 -17.39
CA LEU A 55 -8.61 13.51 -16.72
C LEU A 55 -9.32 12.21 -17.03
N GLY A 56 -8.62 11.25 -17.62
CA GLY A 56 -9.19 9.92 -17.76
C GLY A 56 -9.25 9.19 -16.41
N ASP A 57 -10.18 8.26 -16.30
CA ASP A 57 -10.55 7.54 -15.09
C ASP A 57 -9.40 6.63 -14.61
N GLU A 58 -8.54 6.16 -15.53
CA GLU A 58 -7.32 5.40 -15.21
C GLU A 58 -6.11 6.28 -14.84
N HIS A 59 -6.27 7.61 -14.75
CA HIS A 59 -5.15 8.49 -14.41
C HIS A 59 -4.63 8.18 -12.99
N PRO A 60 -3.31 8.09 -12.75
CA PRO A 60 -2.73 7.67 -11.47
C PRO A 60 -3.01 8.63 -10.29
N THR A 61 -3.60 9.79 -10.56
CA THR A 61 -4.08 10.73 -9.53
C THR A 61 -5.60 10.71 -9.36
N SER A 62 -6.31 9.86 -10.09
CA SER A 62 -7.72 9.56 -9.81
C SER A 62 -7.77 8.77 -8.51
N LEU A 63 -8.15 9.45 -7.43
CA LEU A 63 -8.25 8.87 -6.10
C LEU A 63 -9.70 8.50 -5.74
N GLY A 64 -10.66 8.68 -6.65
CA GLY A 64 -12.08 8.45 -6.41
C GLY A 64 -12.64 7.52 -7.47
N ASP A 65 -13.06 6.33 -7.04
CA ASP A 65 -13.93 5.32 -7.67
C ASP A 65 -13.53 3.89 -7.26
N GLY A 66 -12.64 3.76 -6.26
CA GLY A 66 -12.26 2.49 -5.67
C GLY A 66 -13.32 1.96 -4.68
N PRO A 67 -13.47 0.63 -4.57
CA PRO A 67 -14.45 -0.01 -3.67
C PRO A 67 -14.22 0.27 -2.16
N LEU A 68 -13.09 0.88 -1.79
CA LEU A 68 -12.71 1.15 -0.40
C LEU A 68 -12.51 2.65 -0.09
N ASP A 69 -12.97 3.56 -0.96
CA ASP A 69 -12.74 5.01 -0.82
C ASP A 69 -13.49 5.63 0.35
N PHE A 70 -14.59 5.01 0.79
CA PHE A 70 -15.36 5.45 1.95
C PHE A 70 -14.52 5.52 3.25
N VAL A 71 -13.46 4.71 3.38
CA VAL A 71 -12.59 4.69 4.57
C VAL A 71 -11.79 6.00 4.68
N PRO A 72 -10.92 6.35 3.72
CA PRO A 72 -10.16 7.58 3.77
C PRO A 72 -11.06 8.83 3.72
N GLU A 73 -12.18 8.80 3.01
CA GLU A 73 -13.16 9.89 3.02
C GLU A 73 -13.73 10.11 4.42
N THR A 74 -14.20 9.05 5.07
CA THR A 74 -14.74 9.15 6.44
C THR A 74 -13.69 9.64 7.43
N VAL A 75 -12.44 9.17 7.30
CA VAL A 75 -11.34 9.61 8.17
C VAL A 75 -11.01 11.07 7.90
N ARG A 76 -10.97 11.51 6.64
CA ARG A 76 -10.77 12.92 6.30
C ARG A 76 -11.83 13.81 6.91
N ASP A 77 -13.10 13.48 6.68
CA ASP A 77 -14.22 14.35 7.03
C ASP A 77 -14.51 14.34 8.55
N LYS A 78 -14.37 13.18 9.21
CA LYS A 78 -14.66 13.06 10.66
C LYS A 78 -13.47 13.27 11.58
N LEU A 79 -12.26 12.96 11.14
CA LEU A 79 -11.07 13.04 11.98
C LEU A 79 -10.22 14.26 11.61
N TRP A 80 -9.79 14.36 10.36
CA TRP A 80 -8.79 15.37 9.98
C TRP A 80 -9.34 16.78 9.81
N GLU A 81 -10.52 16.91 9.21
CA GLU A 81 -11.19 18.19 9.00
C GLU A 81 -11.49 18.93 10.33
N PRO A 82 -12.08 18.31 11.36
CA PRO A 82 -12.30 19.01 12.64
C PRO A 82 -11.00 19.25 13.44
N LEU A 83 -9.95 18.46 13.19
CA LEU A 83 -8.65 18.67 13.83
C LEU A 83 -7.86 19.84 13.21
N GLY A 84 -8.18 20.24 11.98
CA GLY A 84 -7.55 21.38 11.30
C GLY A 84 -6.04 21.22 11.03
N PHE A 85 -5.51 19.99 11.04
CA PHE A 85 -4.09 19.73 10.82
C PHE A 85 -3.72 19.81 9.34
N SER A 86 -2.55 20.39 9.05
CA SER A 86 -1.98 20.33 7.69
C SER A 86 -1.60 18.89 7.32
N VAL A 87 -1.60 18.59 6.01
CA VAL A 87 -1.28 17.26 5.46
C VAL A 87 0.06 16.73 5.99
N MET A 88 1.04 17.62 6.21
CA MET A 88 2.35 17.24 6.74
C MET A 88 2.27 16.66 8.16
N TYR A 89 1.46 17.27 9.04
CA TYR A 89 1.27 16.78 10.40
C TYR A 89 0.47 15.48 10.44
N GLN A 90 -0.51 15.33 9.54
CA GLN A 90 -1.27 14.08 9.40
C GLN A 90 -0.32 12.93 9.04
N PHE A 91 0.55 13.14 8.04
CA PHE A 91 1.55 12.15 7.63
C PHE A 91 2.55 11.86 8.75
N LEU A 92 3.07 12.88 9.44
CA LEU A 92 4.02 12.70 10.53
C LEU A 92 3.42 11.90 11.69
N LEU A 93 2.18 12.22 12.09
CA LEU A 93 1.48 11.53 13.17
C LEU A 93 1.25 10.05 12.81
N LEU A 94 0.71 9.79 11.61
CA LEU A 94 0.48 8.43 11.12
C LEU A 94 1.79 7.64 11.01
N GLY A 95 2.86 8.26 10.50
CA GLY A 95 4.18 7.65 10.40
C GLY A 95 4.77 7.29 11.77
N CYS A 96 4.68 8.20 12.75
CA CYS A 96 5.11 7.93 14.12
C CYS A 96 4.31 6.80 14.76
N MET A 97 2.98 6.80 14.62
CA MET A 97 2.12 5.74 15.15
C MET A 97 2.44 4.38 14.51
N ALA A 98 2.55 4.33 13.19
CA ALA A 98 2.91 3.13 12.46
C ALA A 98 4.30 2.61 12.87
N GLY A 99 5.30 3.50 12.96
CA GLY A 99 6.65 3.14 13.40
C GLY A 99 6.69 2.60 14.83
N ALA A 100 5.96 3.23 15.75
CA ALA A 100 5.84 2.76 17.13
C ALA A 100 5.15 1.38 17.19
N LEU A 101 4.07 1.17 16.43
CA LEU A 101 3.37 -0.10 16.35
C LEU A 101 4.26 -1.22 15.78
N LEU A 102 4.95 -0.96 14.66
CA LEU A 102 5.84 -1.92 14.01
C LEU A 102 7.03 -2.29 14.90
N GLY A 103 7.68 -1.29 15.50
CA GLY A 103 8.82 -1.50 16.40
C GLY A 103 8.44 -2.20 17.70
N GLY A 104 7.33 -1.76 18.33
CA GLY A 104 6.80 -2.36 19.55
C GLY A 104 6.42 -3.82 19.35
N SER A 105 5.70 -4.13 18.27
CA SER A 105 5.29 -5.52 17.95
C SER A 105 6.49 -6.42 17.69
N GLN A 106 7.50 -5.93 16.96
CA GLN A 106 8.72 -6.70 16.68
C GLN A 106 9.50 -7.05 17.96
N GLY A 107 9.62 -6.09 18.89
CA GLY A 107 10.28 -6.31 20.19
C GLY A 107 9.51 -7.28 21.08
N LEU A 108 8.19 -7.07 21.20
CA LEU A 108 7.31 -7.93 22.00
C LEU A 108 7.30 -9.37 21.48
N ALA A 109 7.21 -9.57 20.16
CA ALA A 109 7.22 -10.90 19.55
C ALA A 109 8.50 -11.67 19.90
N ARG A 110 9.67 -11.04 19.80
CA ARG A 110 10.94 -11.69 20.17
C ARG A 110 11.02 -12.00 21.66
N SER A 111 10.60 -11.08 22.51
CA SER A 111 10.63 -11.28 23.97
C SER A 111 9.69 -12.40 24.41
N LEU A 112 8.48 -12.46 23.83
CA LEU A 112 7.50 -13.50 24.12
C LEU A 112 7.98 -14.86 23.62
N PHE A 113 8.46 -14.93 22.38
CA PHE A 113 8.99 -16.16 21.79
C PHE A 113 10.16 -16.71 22.62
N GLY A 114 11.11 -15.85 23.03
CA GLY A 114 12.25 -16.28 23.83
C GLY A 114 11.88 -16.88 25.20
N GLN A 115 10.73 -16.53 25.77
CA GLN A 115 10.25 -17.12 27.03
C GLN A 115 9.67 -18.53 26.85
N MET A 116 9.24 -18.89 25.64
CA MET A 116 8.63 -20.19 25.30
C MET A 116 9.62 -21.15 24.62
N VAL A 117 10.89 -20.75 24.47
CA VAL A 117 11.91 -21.57 23.82
C VAL A 117 12.80 -22.24 24.88
N PRO A 118 13.00 -23.57 24.82
CA PRO A 118 13.91 -24.27 25.72
C PRO A 118 15.36 -23.81 25.49
N GLU A 119 16.11 -23.58 26.57
CA GLU A 119 17.50 -23.12 26.52
C GLU A 119 18.40 -24.12 25.78
N THR A 120 18.14 -25.43 25.98
CA THR A 120 18.93 -26.52 25.39
C THR A 120 18.81 -26.63 23.87
N ARG A 121 17.76 -26.09 23.26
CA ARG A 121 17.54 -26.11 21.79
C ARG A 121 17.30 -24.73 21.18
N SER A 122 17.70 -23.66 21.89
CA SER A 122 17.46 -22.28 21.46
C SER A 122 17.88 -21.99 20.01
N ALA A 123 19.05 -22.50 19.57
CA ALA A 123 19.54 -22.28 18.21
C ALA A 123 18.60 -22.81 17.11
N GLU A 124 17.96 -23.97 17.32
CA GLU A 124 17.04 -24.58 16.35
C GLU A 124 15.76 -23.74 16.23
N PHE A 125 15.16 -23.38 17.37
CA PHE A 125 13.93 -22.57 17.41
C PHE A 125 14.15 -21.16 16.86
N PHE A 126 15.27 -20.49 17.20
CA PHE A 126 15.60 -19.19 16.61
C PHE A 126 15.93 -19.29 15.11
N GLY A 127 16.48 -20.43 14.66
CA GLY A 127 16.63 -20.75 13.23
C GLY A 127 15.28 -20.78 12.50
N PHE A 128 14.29 -21.49 13.06
CA PHE A 128 12.92 -21.49 12.53
C PHE A 128 12.26 -20.11 12.56
N PHE A 129 12.39 -19.38 13.68
CA PHE A 129 11.87 -18.00 13.79
C PHE A 129 12.43 -17.09 12.68
N GLY A 130 13.74 -17.18 12.41
CA GLY A 130 14.39 -16.45 11.33
C GLY A 130 13.91 -16.88 9.93
N PHE A 131 13.70 -18.18 9.71
CA PHE A 131 13.15 -18.70 8.46
C PHE A 131 11.74 -18.16 8.18
N PHE A 132 10.83 -18.23 9.15
CA PHE A 132 9.48 -17.67 9.00
C PHE A 132 9.49 -16.16 8.78
N GLY A 133 10.42 -15.43 9.41
CA GLY A 133 10.62 -14.01 9.13
C GLY A 133 10.95 -13.72 7.66
N LYS A 134 11.79 -14.55 7.03
CA LYS A 134 12.10 -14.43 5.59
C LYS A 134 10.92 -14.78 4.71
N VAL A 135 10.16 -15.83 5.05
CA VAL A 135 8.93 -16.20 4.33
C VAL A 135 7.90 -15.07 4.41
N ALA A 136 7.69 -14.49 5.59
CA ALA A 136 6.79 -13.35 5.76
C ALA A 136 7.24 -12.11 4.95
N ALA A 137 8.54 -11.84 4.92
CA ALA A 137 9.12 -10.75 4.11
C ALA A 137 8.91 -10.94 2.60
N LEU A 138 8.76 -12.19 2.13
CA LEU A 138 8.40 -12.49 0.75
C LEU A 138 6.87 -12.43 0.52
N LEU A 139 6.08 -13.00 1.43
CA LEU A 139 4.62 -13.09 1.29
C LEU A 139 3.94 -11.73 1.37
N GLY A 140 4.39 -10.81 2.23
CA GLY A 140 3.78 -9.49 2.36
C GLY A 140 3.74 -8.72 1.03
N PRO A 141 4.89 -8.46 0.39
CA PRO A 141 4.95 -7.84 -0.93
C PRO A 141 4.24 -8.64 -2.03
N ALA A 142 4.29 -9.97 -1.98
CA ALA A 142 3.62 -10.81 -2.98
C ALA A 142 2.09 -10.67 -2.91
N ILE A 143 1.51 -10.72 -1.71
CA ILE A 143 0.06 -10.52 -1.50
C ILE A 143 -0.34 -9.10 -1.90
N TYR A 144 0.45 -8.10 -1.49
CA TYR A 144 0.21 -6.72 -1.87
C TYR A 144 0.19 -6.57 -3.39
N ALA A 145 1.25 -7.02 -4.08
CA ALA A 145 1.37 -6.92 -5.53
C ALA A 145 0.20 -7.62 -6.24
N PHE A 146 -0.12 -8.85 -5.81
CA PHE A 146 -1.25 -9.60 -6.36
C PHE A 146 -2.58 -8.84 -6.22
N MET A 147 -2.83 -8.28 -5.04
CA MET A 147 -4.07 -7.56 -4.76
C MET A 147 -4.14 -6.22 -5.48
N THR A 148 -3.02 -5.48 -5.59
CA THR A 148 -2.97 -4.22 -6.33
C THR A 148 -3.08 -4.40 -7.84
N THR A 149 -2.63 -5.53 -8.38
CA THR A 149 -2.74 -5.82 -9.82
C THR A 149 -4.15 -6.26 -10.20
N MET A 150 -4.87 -6.96 -9.31
CA MET A 150 -6.23 -7.43 -9.58
C MET A 150 -7.31 -6.39 -9.29
N TYR A 151 -7.07 -5.50 -8.33
CA TYR A 151 -8.00 -4.47 -7.91
C TYR A 151 -7.33 -3.10 -7.98
N ASP A 152 -7.15 -2.45 -6.83
CA ASP A 152 -6.51 -1.16 -6.70
C ASP A 152 -5.50 -1.16 -5.54
N SER A 153 -4.60 -0.19 -5.54
CA SER A 153 -3.64 0.10 -4.46
C SER A 153 -4.26 0.09 -3.06
N ARG A 154 -5.48 0.62 -2.90
CA ARG A 154 -6.21 0.69 -1.62
C ARG A 154 -6.61 -0.68 -1.11
N VAL A 155 -7.05 -1.56 -2.01
CA VAL A 155 -7.36 -2.97 -1.68
C VAL A 155 -6.09 -3.72 -1.33
N GLY A 156 -4.97 -3.40 -2.00
CA GLY A 156 -3.64 -3.87 -1.63
C GLY A 156 -3.27 -3.54 -0.19
N VAL A 157 -3.39 -2.28 0.21
CA VAL A 157 -3.13 -1.86 1.61
C VAL A 157 -4.11 -2.55 2.57
N ALA A 158 -5.40 -2.62 2.23
CA ALA A 158 -6.41 -3.28 3.07
C ALA A 158 -6.09 -4.77 3.29
N SER A 159 -5.53 -5.46 2.31
CA SER A 159 -5.12 -6.87 2.45
C SER A 159 -4.03 -7.06 3.52
N LEU A 160 -3.09 -6.11 3.64
CA LEU A 160 -2.08 -6.12 4.69
C LEU A 160 -2.72 -5.89 6.07
N CYS A 161 -3.69 -4.97 6.15
CA CYS A 161 -4.46 -4.77 7.38
C CYS A 161 -5.20 -6.04 7.80
N LEU A 162 -5.83 -6.76 6.86
CA LEU A 162 -6.48 -8.04 7.14
C LEU A 162 -5.50 -9.10 7.63
N LEU A 163 -4.30 -9.17 7.04
CA LEU A 163 -3.23 -10.07 7.50
C LEU A 163 -2.84 -9.79 8.96
N ILE A 164 -2.70 -8.51 9.33
CA ILE A 164 -2.39 -8.09 10.71
C ILE A 164 -3.53 -8.49 11.66
N ILE A 165 -4.79 -8.27 11.27
CA ILE A 165 -5.95 -8.66 12.08
C ILE A 165 -5.99 -10.18 12.28
N ALA A 166 -5.79 -10.96 11.20
CA ALA A 166 -5.74 -12.42 11.26
C ALA A 166 -4.62 -12.91 12.17
N GLY A 167 -3.42 -12.32 12.06
CA GLY A 167 -2.29 -12.62 12.94
C GLY A 167 -2.57 -12.27 14.41
N THR A 168 -3.24 -11.15 14.65
CA THR A 168 -3.64 -10.73 16.01
C THR A 168 -4.65 -11.70 16.62
N PHE A 169 -5.62 -12.18 15.83
CA PHE A 169 -6.57 -13.19 16.28
C PHE A 169 -5.89 -14.53 16.59
N LEU A 170 -4.98 -14.98 15.72
CA LEU A 170 -4.16 -16.17 15.95
C LEU A 170 -3.36 -16.06 17.25
N MET A 171 -2.75 -14.90 17.51
CA MET A 171 -1.98 -14.67 18.73
C MET A 171 -2.83 -14.76 20.00
N ARG A 172 -4.13 -14.41 19.94
CA ARG A 172 -5.06 -14.57 21.06
C ARG A 172 -5.32 -16.04 21.43
N MET A 173 -5.09 -16.98 20.51
CA MET A 173 -5.27 -18.40 20.77
C MET A 173 -4.01 -19.05 21.39
N VAL A 174 -2.91 -18.32 21.51
CA VAL A 174 -1.65 -18.85 22.07
C VAL A 174 -1.65 -18.70 23.58
N ASP A 175 -1.53 -19.81 24.29
CA ASP A 175 -1.29 -19.85 25.74
C ASP A 175 0.22 -19.77 26.02
N VAL A 176 0.63 -18.65 26.59
CA VAL A 176 2.04 -18.37 26.88
C VAL A 176 2.51 -19.14 28.10
N ASP A 177 1.66 -19.33 29.11
CA ASP A 177 2.05 -19.98 30.35
C ASP A 177 2.31 -21.46 30.12
N SER A 178 1.43 -22.14 29.38
CA SER A 178 1.65 -23.51 28.92
C SER A 178 2.95 -23.65 28.13
N GLY A 179 3.23 -22.71 27.21
CA GLY A 179 4.47 -22.74 26.42
C GLY A 179 5.74 -22.61 27.27
N ARG A 180 5.69 -21.88 28.39
CA ARG A 180 6.82 -21.76 29.33
C ARG A 180 7.01 -23.00 30.19
N GLU A 181 5.94 -23.70 30.50
CA GLU A 181 5.99 -24.97 31.23
C GLU A 181 6.60 -26.06 30.36
N ASP A 182 6.14 -26.18 29.11
CA ASP A 182 6.67 -27.13 28.13
C ASP A 182 8.16 -26.90 27.85
N ALA A 183 8.58 -25.65 27.70
CA ALA A 183 9.99 -25.30 27.53
C ALA A 183 10.85 -25.74 28.73
N ARG A 184 10.34 -25.55 29.96
CA ARG A 184 11.04 -25.96 31.18
C ARG A 184 11.09 -27.48 31.35
N ALA A 185 10.00 -28.17 31.05
CA ALA A 185 9.94 -29.62 31.10
C ALA A 185 10.91 -30.27 30.10
N GLU A 186 11.04 -29.70 28.90
CA GLU A 186 12.00 -30.21 27.93
C GLU A 186 13.46 -29.96 28.35
N ASP A 187 13.74 -28.81 28.97
CA ASP A 187 15.06 -28.53 29.52
C ASP A 187 15.42 -29.43 30.70
N SER A 188 14.48 -29.77 31.60
CA SER A 188 14.74 -30.70 32.71
C SER A 188 15.02 -32.11 32.22
N ARG A 189 14.29 -32.57 31.19
CA ARG A 189 14.53 -33.86 30.53
C ARG A 189 15.89 -33.93 29.86
N ASN A 190 16.29 -32.89 29.11
CA ASN A 190 17.59 -32.86 28.43
C ASN A 190 18.78 -32.70 29.40
N ARG A 191 18.57 -32.08 30.56
CA ARG A 191 19.62 -31.91 31.59
C ARG A 191 19.72 -33.10 32.54
N GLY A 192 18.83 -34.09 32.44
CA GLY A 192 18.88 -35.34 33.23
C GLY A 192 18.53 -35.17 34.71
N ILE A 193 17.73 -34.16 35.09
CA ILE A 193 17.46 -33.83 36.50
C ILE A 193 16.38 -34.74 37.12
N GLU A 194 15.56 -35.42 36.31
CA GLU A 194 14.49 -36.32 36.80
C GLU A 194 14.94 -37.73 37.20
N ASP A 195 16.17 -38.15 36.89
CA ASP A 195 16.62 -39.55 37.09
C ASP A 195 17.32 -39.80 38.44
N SER A 196 17.13 -38.91 39.44
CA SER A 196 17.89 -38.92 40.71
C SER A 196 17.08 -38.97 42.01
N SER A 197 15.78 -39.30 41.96
CA SER A 197 14.93 -39.47 43.15
C SER A 197 14.29 -40.85 43.23
#